data_AF-A0A7S2CA97-F1
#
_entry.id   AF-A0A7S2CA97-F1
#
_cell.length_a   1.000
_cell.length_b   1.000
_cell.length_c   1.000
_cell.angle_alpha   90.00
_cell.angle_beta   90.00
_cell.angle_gamma   90.00
#
_symmetry.space_group_name_H-M   'P 1'
#
loop_
_entity.id
_entity.type
_entity.pdbx_description
1 polymer ?
#
loop_
_entity_poly.entity_id
_entity_poly.type
_entity_poly.pdbx_seq_one_letter_code
_entity_poly.pdbx_strand_id
1 'polypeptide(L)'
;ISGLLSARDFLNALAFRVFYSTQYIRHHGNPFYTPEPDICHELLGHVPLFANSAFADFSQEIGLASLAASDDDIARLAGVYWFTVEFGLLREGDSVKAYGAGLLSSFGEMEWSCAEQPSATCREMGSMADLQKPAVVPLDPWTAGKQAYPITTYQPTYFCADSLKGAKVKIEQFCDTLMRPFFPQYDPLTQNIRVTKAVRRSPRVSTVELQAAKQQDYFSQE
;
A
#
# COMPACT_ATOMS: atom_id res chain seq x y z
N ILE A 1 11.35 11.44 -3.91
CA ILE A 1 12.01 11.10 -2.63
C ILE A 1 13.28 10.30 -2.90
N SER A 2 14.27 10.35 -2.00
CA SER A 2 15.57 9.68 -2.18
C SER A 2 15.61 8.23 -1.67
N GLY A 3 14.56 7.74 -1.01
CA GLY A 3 14.47 6.36 -0.51
C GLY A 3 13.23 6.14 0.37
N LEU A 4 13.10 4.94 0.96
CA LEU A 4 11.94 4.50 1.74
C LEU A 4 11.61 5.40 2.94
N LEU A 5 10.37 5.86 3.04
CA LEU A 5 9.88 6.64 4.16
C LEU A 5 9.36 5.76 5.31
N SER A 6 9.23 6.35 6.51
CA SER A 6 8.43 5.72 7.56
C SER A 6 6.98 5.60 7.08
N ALA A 7 6.26 4.55 7.48
CA ALA A 7 4.86 4.38 7.11
C ALA A 7 4.04 5.62 7.48
N ARG A 8 4.29 6.20 8.66
CA ARG A 8 3.64 7.42 9.12
C ARG A 8 3.88 8.61 8.19
N ASP A 9 5.13 8.86 7.78
CA ASP A 9 5.44 10.01 6.90
C ASP A 9 4.86 9.82 5.50
N PHE A 10 4.90 8.60 4.98
CA PHE A 10 4.34 8.28 3.67
C PHE A 10 2.82 8.45 3.66
N LEU A 11 2.12 7.80 4.60
CA LEU A 11 0.66 7.88 4.68
C LEU A 11 0.18 9.31 4.94
N ASN A 12 0.88 10.07 5.80
CA ASN A 12 0.52 11.47 6.07
C ASN A 12 0.55 12.35 4.81
N ALA A 13 1.40 12.04 3.82
CA ALA A 13 1.44 12.79 2.56
C ALA A 13 0.18 12.55 1.71
N LEU A 14 -0.38 11.34 1.76
CA LEU A 14 -1.62 11.01 1.05
C LEU A 14 -2.79 11.88 1.53
N ALA A 15 -2.78 12.33 2.79
CA ALA A 15 -3.78 13.25 3.33
C ALA A 15 -3.88 14.56 2.52
N PHE A 16 -2.77 14.98 1.92
CA PHE A 16 -2.64 16.18 1.10
C PHE A 16 -2.76 15.90 -0.40
N ARG A 17 -3.16 14.68 -0.79
CA ARG A 17 -3.11 14.19 -2.18
C ARG A 17 -1.70 14.29 -2.78
N VAL A 18 -0.67 14.10 -1.95
CA VAL A 18 0.73 14.08 -2.37
C VAL A 18 1.23 12.64 -2.32
N PHE A 19 1.71 12.14 -3.46
CA PHE A 19 2.34 10.83 -3.55
C PHE A 19 3.87 11.00 -3.65
N TYR A 20 4.60 10.33 -2.77
CA TYR A 20 6.06 10.37 -2.79
C TYR A 20 6.62 9.31 -3.75
N SER A 21 7.05 9.77 -4.92
CA SER A 21 7.66 8.91 -5.96
C SER A 21 9.18 8.87 -5.84
N THR A 22 9.78 7.71 -6.07
CA THR A 22 11.22 7.58 -6.38
C THR A 22 11.51 8.03 -7.83
N GLN A 23 12.79 8.21 -8.16
CA GLN A 23 13.24 8.59 -9.51
C GLN A 23 14.31 7.67 -10.11
N TYR A 24 14.90 6.79 -9.30
CA TYR A 24 15.88 5.84 -9.80
C TYR A 24 15.19 4.70 -10.55
N ILE A 25 15.95 4.00 -11.39
CA ILE A 25 15.50 2.83 -12.13
C ILE A 25 16.17 1.58 -11.56
N ARG A 26 15.45 0.45 -11.56
CA ARG A 26 15.97 -0.84 -11.13
C ARG A 26 17.22 -1.27 -11.92
N HIS A 27 17.99 -2.17 -11.33
CA HIS A 27 19.21 -2.68 -11.95
C HIS A 27 18.90 -3.50 -13.22
N HIS A 28 19.58 -3.19 -14.33
CA HIS A 28 19.32 -3.80 -15.63
C HIS A 28 19.56 -5.33 -15.68
N GLY A 29 20.31 -5.88 -14.73
CA GLY A 29 20.55 -7.33 -14.61
C GLY A 29 19.33 -8.13 -14.15
N ASN A 30 18.33 -7.46 -13.56
CA ASN A 30 17.07 -8.09 -13.16
C ASN A 30 15.88 -7.15 -13.49
N PRO A 31 15.53 -6.97 -14.78
CA PRO A 31 14.53 -5.97 -15.17
C PRO A 31 13.10 -6.35 -14.75
N PHE A 32 12.83 -7.64 -14.52
CA PHE A 32 11.50 -8.14 -14.20
C PHE A 32 11.19 -8.18 -12.70
N TYR A 33 12.16 -7.86 -11.84
CA TYR A 33 11.97 -7.83 -10.39
C TYR A 33 12.80 -6.72 -9.74
N THR A 34 12.22 -6.02 -8.77
CA THR A 34 12.94 -5.12 -7.87
C THR A 34 12.32 -5.22 -6.48
N PRO A 35 13.13 -5.36 -5.41
CA PRO A 35 12.63 -5.34 -4.04
C PRO A 35 12.23 -3.93 -3.58
N GLU A 36 12.72 -2.89 -4.26
CA GLU A 36 12.44 -1.50 -3.95
C GLU A 36 11.60 -0.84 -5.04
N PRO A 37 10.69 0.09 -4.70
CA PRO A 37 9.85 0.78 -5.68
C PRO A 37 10.69 1.76 -6.51
N ASP A 38 11.07 1.35 -7.72
CA ASP A 38 11.74 2.20 -8.69
C ASP A 38 10.73 3.01 -9.51
N ILE A 39 11.18 3.96 -10.33
CA ILE A 39 10.29 4.84 -11.10
C ILE A 39 9.33 4.07 -12.03
N CYS A 40 9.69 2.87 -12.50
CA CYS A 40 8.81 2.03 -13.28
C CYS A 40 7.59 1.57 -12.46
N HIS A 41 7.80 1.16 -11.21
CA HIS A 41 6.72 0.82 -10.28
C HIS A 41 5.78 2.02 -10.06
N GLU A 42 6.35 3.21 -9.85
CA GLU A 42 5.56 4.42 -9.59
C GLU A 42 4.71 4.81 -10.81
N LEU A 43 5.32 4.89 -11.99
CA LEU A 43 4.66 5.38 -13.20
C LEU A 43 3.68 4.38 -13.80
N LEU A 44 3.98 3.07 -13.73
CA LEU A 44 3.14 2.03 -14.35
C LEU A 44 2.12 1.47 -13.37
N GLY A 45 2.47 1.40 -12.07
CA GLY A 45 1.60 0.88 -11.02
C GLY A 45 0.67 1.95 -10.44
N HIS A 46 1.24 2.98 -9.82
CA HIS A 46 0.47 3.95 -9.04
C HIS A 46 -0.21 5.04 -9.86
N VAL A 47 0.55 5.71 -10.74
CA VAL A 47 0.09 6.92 -11.43
C VAL A 47 -1.24 6.73 -12.19
N PRO A 48 -1.48 5.62 -12.93
CA PRO A 48 -2.73 5.43 -13.65
C PRO A 48 -3.95 5.38 -12.73
N LEU A 49 -3.81 4.83 -11.52
CA LEU A 49 -4.91 4.65 -10.58
C LEU A 49 -5.32 5.96 -9.92
N PHE A 50 -4.37 6.87 -9.69
CA PHE A 50 -4.68 8.20 -9.15
C PHE A 50 -5.52 9.07 -10.08
N ALA A 51 -5.66 8.70 -11.36
CA ALA A 51 -6.61 9.32 -12.26
C ALA A 51 -8.07 8.90 -11.98
N ASN A 52 -8.30 7.83 -11.22
CA ASN A 52 -9.62 7.42 -10.75
C ASN A 52 -9.98 8.11 -9.44
N SER A 53 -11.11 8.83 -9.40
CA SER A 53 -11.51 9.59 -8.21
C SER A 53 -11.77 8.73 -6.99
N ALA A 54 -12.38 7.54 -7.13
CA ALA A 54 -12.64 6.66 -6.00
C ALA A 54 -11.32 6.16 -5.37
N PHE A 55 -10.34 5.84 -6.22
CA PHE A 55 -9.00 5.43 -5.77
C PHE A 55 -8.24 6.56 -5.08
N ALA A 56 -8.21 7.74 -5.69
CA ALA A 56 -7.59 8.92 -5.10
C ALA A 56 -8.23 9.30 -3.76
N ASP A 57 -9.56 9.20 -3.66
CA ASP A 57 -10.30 9.53 -2.44
C ASP A 57 -10.01 8.56 -1.30
N PHE A 58 -10.06 7.24 -1.52
CA PHE A 58 -9.75 6.30 -0.42
C PHE A 58 -8.27 6.33 -0.05
N SER A 59 -7.38 6.59 -1.00
CA SER A 59 -5.95 6.80 -0.72
C SER A 59 -5.76 8.02 0.19
N GLN A 60 -6.48 9.10 -0.08
CA GLN A 60 -6.49 10.28 0.77
C GLN A 60 -7.09 9.98 2.16
N GLU A 61 -8.16 9.18 2.23
CA GLU A 61 -8.80 8.83 3.51
C GLU A 61 -7.85 8.06 4.43
N ILE A 62 -7.09 7.10 3.88
CA ILE A 62 -6.02 6.41 4.63
C ILE A 62 -5.03 7.44 5.20
N GLY A 63 -4.63 8.42 4.40
CA GLY A 63 -3.72 9.47 4.87
C GLY A 63 -4.32 10.42 5.89
N LEU A 64 -5.59 10.80 5.75
CA LEU A 64 -6.29 11.61 6.75
C LEU A 64 -6.39 10.86 8.09
N ALA A 65 -6.71 9.58 8.03
CA ALA A 65 -6.77 8.72 9.21
C ALA A 65 -5.40 8.58 9.89
N SER A 66 -4.28 8.63 9.15
CA SER A 66 -2.92 8.48 9.70
C SER A 66 -2.44 9.70 10.52
N LEU A 67 -2.94 10.90 10.25
CA LEU A 67 -2.48 12.15 10.90
C LEU A 67 -2.67 12.19 12.41
N ALA A 68 -3.63 11.42 12.94
CA ALA A 68 -3.96 11.38 14.37
C ALA A 68 -3.86 9.97 14.98
N ALA A 69 -3.37 9.00 14.21
CA ALA A 69 -3.32 7.60 14.59
C ALA A 69 -2.14 7.28 15.53
N SER A 70 -2.37 6.34 16.46
CA SER A 70 -1.31 5.68 17.23
C SER A 70 -0.37 4.90 16.29
N ASP A 71 0.79 4.46 16.77
CA ASP A 71 1.69 3.63 15.94
C ASP A 71 1.05 2.28 15.57
N ASP A 72 0.24 1.70 16.47
CA ASP A 72 -0.53 0.49 16.18
C ASP A 72 -1.55 0.70 15.06
N ASP A 73 -2.25 1.83 15.05
CA ASP A 73 -3.20 2.15 13.98
C ASP A 73 -2.48 2.54 12.68
N ILE A 74 -1.27 3.12 12.74
CA ILE A 74 -0.42 3.29 11.55
C ILE A 74 -0.05 1.94 10.94
N ALA A 75 0.33 0.95 11.76
CA ALA A 75 0.62 -0.39 11.26
C ALA A 75 -0.60 -1.01 10.58
N ARG A 76 -1.79 -0.84 11.17
CA ARG A 76 -3.05 -1.32 10.57
C ARG A 76 -3.39 -0.60 9.26
N LEU A 77 -3.24 0.71 9.21
CA LEU A 77 -3.43 1.51 7.99
C LEU A 77 -2.42 1.11 6.90
N ALA A 78 -1.17 0.84 7.26
CA ALA A 78 -0.15 0.34 6.34
C ALA A 78 -0.51 -1.04 5.78
N GLY A 79 -1.06 -1.94 6.62
CA GLY A 79 -1.59 -3.23 6.15
C GLY A 79 -2.76 -3.07 5.19
N VAL A 80 -3.72 -2.19 5.49
CA VAL A 80 -4.82 -1.87 4.57
C VAL A 80 -4.28 -1.31 3.25
N TYR A 81 -3.32 -0.38 3.30
CA TYR A 81 -2.66 0.18 2.12
C TYR A 81 -1.97 -0.92 1.29
N TRP A 82 -1.24 -1.84 1.93
CA TRP A 82 -0.59 -2.97 1.26
C TRP A 82 -1.59 -3.86 0.51
N PHE A 83 -2.66 -4.29 1.16
CA PHE A 83 -3.65 -5.19 0.55
C PHE A 83 -4.67 -4.50 -0.36
N THR A 84 -4.53 -3.19 -0.59
CA THR A 84 -5.41 -2.44 -1.49
C THR A 84 -4.60 -1.69 -2.56
N VAL A 85 -3.88 -0.64 -2.17
CA VAL A 85 -3.11 0.20 -3.09
C VAL A 85 -1.96 -0.58 -3.73
N GLU A 86 -1.27 -1.47 -2.99
CA GLU A 86 -0.13 -2.23 -3.53
C GLU A 86 -0.54 -3.56 -4.17
N PHE A 87 -1.39 -4.35 -3.51
CA PHE A 87 -1.72 -5.72 -3.90
C PHE A 87 -3.23 -5.99 -3.96
N GLY A 88 -4.05 -4.97 -4.21
CA GLY A 88 -5.49 -5.13 -4.32
C GLY A 88 -5.95 -5.79 -5.62
N LEU A 89 -7.02 -6.59 -5.52
CA LEU A 89 -7.74 -7.18 -6.64
C LEU A 89 -9.17 -6.63 -6.76
N LEU A 90 -9.70 -6.61 -7.98
CA LEU A 90 -11.09 -6.32 -8.30
C LEU A 90 -11.77 -7.55 -8.88
N ARG A 91 -13.06 -7.74 -8.56
CA ARG A 91 -13.89 -8.76 -9.18
C ARG A 91 -14.56 -8.20 -10.44
N GLU A 92 -14.42 -8.91 -11.55
CA GLU A 92 -15.07 -8.58 -12.83
C GLU A 92 -15.73 -9.84 -13.39
N GLY A 93 -17.03 -10.00 -13.08
CA GLY A 93 -17.77 -11.23 -13.34
C GLY A 93 -17.14 -12.41 -12.59
N ASP A 94 -16.84 -13.47 -13.34
CA ASP A 94 -16.16 -14.67 -12.81
C ASP A 94 -14.63 -14.51 -12.72
N SER A 95 -14.08 -13.41 -13.26
CA SER A 95 -12.65 -13.13 -13.28
C SER A 95 -12.22 -12.16 -12.18
N VAL A 96 -10.91 -12.14 -11.92
CA VAL A 96 -10.27 -11.15 -11.06
C VAL A 96 -9.30 -10.31 -11.88
N LYS A 97 -9.20 -9.02 -11.55
CA LYS A 97 -8.30 -8.06 -12.18
C LYS A 97 -7.43 -7.40 -11.13
N ALA A 98 -6.15 -7.23 -11.44
CA ALA A 98 -5.25 -6.45 -10.62
C ALA A 98 -5.60 -4.96 -10.70
N TYR A 99 -5.59 -4.30 -9.55
CA TYR A 99 -5.47 -2.84 -9.50
C TYR A 99 -4.35 -2.38 -8.57
N GLY A 100 -3.80 -3.26 -7.72
CA GLY A 100 -2.65 -2.90 -6.89
C GLY A 100 -1.41 -2.56 -7.70
N ALA A 101 -0.69 -1.52 -7.32
CA ALA A 101 0.51 -1.03 -8.03
C ALA A 101 1.65 -2.06 -8.08
N GLY A 102 1.85 -2.84 -7.02
CA GLY A 102 2.80 -3.95 -6.98
C GLY A 102 2.47 -5.03 -8.02
N LEU A 103 1.18 -5.31 -8.22
CA LEU A 103 0.73 -6.25 -9.26
C LEU A 103 0.90 -5.66 -10.67
N LEU A 104 0.46 -4.42 -10.88
CA LEU A 104 0.52 -3.77 -12.20
C LEU A 104 1.95 -3.51 -12.70
N SER A 105 2.93 -3.51 -11.80
CA SER A 105 4.35 -3.30 -12.11
C SER A 105 5.18 -4.59 -12.08
N SER A 106 4.57 -5.75 -11.81
CA SER A 106 5.21 -7.06 -11.71
C SER A 106 4.52 -8.06 -12.63
N PHE A 107 5.19 -8.44 -13.73
CA PHE A 107 4.65 -9.39 -14.70
C PHE A 107 4.28 -10.74 -14.07
N GLY A 108 5.20 -11.31 -13.28
CA GLY A 108 4.99 -12.62 -12.67
C GLY A 108 3.95 -12.59 -11.55
N GLU A 109 3.88 -11.52 -10.76
CA GLU A 109 2.89 -11.45 -9.69
C GLU A 109 1.48 -11.10 -10.20
N MET A 110 1.40 -10.40 -11.34
CA MET A 110 0.13 -10.22 -12.06
C MET A 110 -0.42 -11.56 -12.56
N GLU A 111 0.43 -12.43 -13.13
CA GLU A 111 0.03 -13.79 -13.50
C GLU A 111 -0.40 -14.58 -12.25
N TRP A 112 0.43 -14.57 -11.21
CA TRP A 112 0.15 -15.29 -9.95
C TRP A 112 -1.20 -14.91 -9.34
N SER A 113 -1.52 -13.62 -9.30
CA SER A 113 -2.72 -13.09 -8.66
C SER A 113 -4.00 -13.21 -9.51
N CYS A 114 -3.89 -13.21 -10.84
CA CYS A 114 -5.05 -13.10 -11.74
C CYS A 114 -5.30 -14.33 -12.62
N ALA A 115 -4.29 -15.16 -12.88
CA ALA A 115 -4.47 -16.35 -13.71
C ALA A 115 -5.27 -17.42 -12.97
N GLU A 116 -6.15 -18.11 -13.69
CA GLU A 116 -6.88 -19.26 -13.13
C GLU A 116 -5.91 -20.39 -12.72
N GLN A 117 -4.84 -20.55 -13.50
CA GLN A 117 -3.77 -21.52 -13.27
C GLN A 117 -2.40 -20.86 -13.53
N PRO A 118 -1.73 -20.32 -12.49
CA PRO A 118 -0.39 -19.77 -12.63
C PRO A 118 0.61 -20.83 -13.11
N SER A 119 1.50 -20.45 -14.04
CA SER A 119 2.51 -21.34 -14.59
C SER A 119 3.52 -21.82 -13.53
N ALA A 120 4.16 -22.97 -13.75
CA ALA A 120 5.21 -23.45 -12.86
C ALA A 120 6.36 -22.43 -12.72
N THR A 121 6.75 -21.78 -13.83
CA THR A 121 7.77 -20.73 -13.83
C THR A 121 7.36 -19.52 -12.99
N CYS A 122 6.11 -19.05 -13.10
CA CYS A 122 5.58 -17.99 -12.26
C CYS A 122 5.67 -18.35 -10.76
N ARG A 123 5.27 -19.58 -10.42
CA ARG A 123 5.34 -20.08 -9.04
C ARG A 123 6.77 -20.17 -8.52
N GLU A 124 7.71 -20.62 -9.32
CA GLU A 124 9.14 -20.66 -8.95
C GLU A 124 9.70 -19.25 -8.74
N MET A 125 9.43 -18.31 -9.66
CA MET A 125 9.88 -16.92 -9.55
C MET A 125 9.35 -16.21 -8.30
N GLY A 126 8.14 -16.56 -7.87
CA GLY A 126 7.49 -16.00 -6.70
C GLY A 126 7.84 -16.65 -5.36
N SER A 127 8.68 -17.69 -5.36
CA SER A 127 8.88 -18.59 -4.21
C SER A 127 7.56 -19.23 -3.70
N MET A 128 6.70 -19.63 -4.64
CA MET A 128 5.36 -20.19 -4.42
C MET A 128 5.21 -21.61 -4.97
N ALA A 129 6.30 -22.36 -5.12
CA ALA A 129 6.28 -23.71 -5.71
C ALA A 129 5.33 -24.69 -4.98
N ASP A 130 5.16 -24.52 -3.67
CA ASP A 130 4.32 -25.37 -2.82
C ASP A 130 2.82 -25.05 -2.92
N LEU A 131 2.46 -23.88 -3.49
CA LEU A 131 1.08 -23.49 -3.71
C LEU A 131 0.70 -23.69 -5.17
N GLN A 132 -0.56 -24.04 -5.44
CA GLN A 132 -1.06 -24.10 -6.81
C GLN A 132 -1.60 -22.74 -7.27
N LYS A 133 -2.16 -21.97 -6.34
CA LYS A 133 -2.69 -20.62 -6.55
C LYS A 133 -2.76 -19.86 -5.23
N PRO A 134 -2.82 -18.52 -5.23
CA PRO A 134 -3.01 -17.76 -4.00
C PRO A 134 -4.44 -17.88 -3.49
N ALA A 135 -4.63 -17.62 -2.20
CA ALA A 135 -5.95 -17.40 -1.64
C ALA A 135 -6.47 -16.02 -2.08
N VAL A 136 -7.69 -15.95 -2.56
CA VAL A 136 -8.36 -14.68 -2.89
C VAL A 136 -9.61 -14.57 -2.04
N VAL A 137 -9.62 -13.62 -1.11
CA VAL A 137 -10.71 -13.41 -0.14
C VAL A 137 -11.40 -12.06 -0.37
N PRO A 138 -12.66 -11.89 0.03
CA PRO A 138 -13.32 -10.59 -0.05
C PRO A 138 -12.56 -9.51 0.73
N LEU A 139 -12.51 -8.29 0.20
CA LEU A 139 -11.89 -7.16 0.90
C LEU A 139 -12.62 -6.90 2.23
N ASP A 140 -11.87 -7.03 3.32
CA ASP A 140 -12.23 -6.67 4.67
C ASP A 140 -11.06 -5.89 5.31
N PRO A 141 -11.14 -4.57 5.43
CA PRO A 141 -10.03 -3.76 5.96
C PRO A 141 -9.64 -4.10 7.41
N TRP A 142 -10.55 -4.64 8.23
CA TRP A 142 -10.24 -5.03 9.61
C TRP A 142 -9.32 -6.24 9.66
N THR A 143 -9.56 -7.20 8.77
CA THR A 143 -8.69 -8.37 8.60
C THR A 143 -7.40 -7.99 7.88
N ALA A 144 -7.49 -7.24 6.76
CA ALA A 144 -6.34 -6.83 5.97
C ALA A 144 -5.31 -6.03 6.79
N GLY A 145 -5.76 -5.10 7.64
CA GLY A 145 -4.86 -4.32 8.50
C GLY A 145 -4.13 -5.14 9.57
N LYS A 146 -4.49 -6.40 9.80
CA LYS A 146 -3.82 -7.30 10.76
C LYS A 146 -3.11 -8.48 10.08
N GLN A 147 -3.35 -8.67 8.79
CA GLN A 147 -2.79 -9.78 8.04
C GLN A 147 -1.29 -9.59 7.85
N ALA A 148 -0.49 -10.58 8.24
CA ALA A 148 0.93 -10.60 7.95
C ALA A 148 1.17 -10.91 6.46
N TYR A 149 2.22 -10.33 5.88
CA TYR A 149 2.57 -10.49 4.47
C TYR A 149 4.08 -10.61 4.27
N PRO A 150 4.53 -11.40 3.27
CA PRO A 150 5.92 -11.38 2.84
C PRO A 150 6.21 -10.12 2.03
N ILE A 151 7.47 -9.64 2.11
CA ILE A 151 7.96 -8.47 1.37
C ILE A 151 8.76 -8.89 0.13
N THR A 152 9.41 -10.05 0.17
CA THR A 152 10.37 -10.51 -0.85
C THR A 152 9.87 -11.64 -1.74
N THR A 153 8.71 -12.22 -1.43
CA THR A 153 8.07 -13.28 -2.21
C THR A 153 6.68 -12.80 -2.63
N TYR A 154 6.03 -13.51 -3.56
CA TYR A 154 4.65 -13.17 -3.93
C TYR A 154 3.72 -13.26 -2.74
N GLN A 155 2.53 -12.65 -2.84
CA GLN A 155 1.56 -12.75 -1.74
C GLN A 155 0.85 -14.11 -1.78
N PRO A 156 0.77 -14.84 -0.64
CA PRO A 156 -0.03 -16.06 -0.56
C PRO A 156 -1.53 -15.76 -0.47
N THR A 157 -1.91 -14.53 -0.16
CA THR A 157 -3.31 -14.10 0.00
C THR A 157 -3.51 -12.69 -0.53
N TYR A 158 -4.58 -12.51 -1.32
CA TYR A 158 -5.01 -11.23 -1.86
C TYR A 158 -6.43 -10.91 -1.40
N PHE A 159 -6.71 -9.61 -1.21
CA PHE A 159 -8.04 -9.10 -0.91
C PHE A 159 -8.69 -8.53 -2.17
N CYS A 160 -9.91 -8.98 -2.44
CA CYS A 160 -10.65 -8.69 -3.66
C CYS A 160 -11.88 -7.85 -3.35
N ALA A 161 -11.96 -6.65 -3.94
CA ALA A 161 -13.12 -5.77 -3.85
C ALA A 161 -14.04 -5.94 -5.07
N ASP A 162 -15.34 -5.71 -4.89
CA ASP A 162 -16.30 -5.78 -6.00
C ASP A 162 -16.19 -4.57 -6.95
N SER A 163 -15.70 -3.44 -6.45
CA SER A 163 -15.40 -2.23 -7.24
C SER A 163 -14.51 -1.28 -6.43
N LEU A 164 -13.85 -0.32 -7.10
CA LEU A 164 -13.09 0.74 -6.41
C LEU A 164 -13.99 1.60 -5.51
N LYS A 165 -15.25 1.82 -5.91
CA LYS A 165 -16.25 2.51 -5.07
C LYS A 165 -16.59 1.69 -3.82
N GLY A 166 -16.76 0.37 -3.96
CA GLY A 166 -16.99 -0.52 -2.84
C GLY A 166 -15.80 -0.60 -1.89
N ALA A 167 -14.57 -0.62 -2.43
CA ALA A 167 -13.35 -0.53 -1.64
C ALA A 167 -13.28 0.76 -0.84
N LYS A 168 -13.56 1.91 -1.49
CA LYS A 168 -13.65 3.22 -0.83
C LYS A 168 -14.58 3.20 0.38
N VAL A 169 -15.83 2.74 0.21
CA VAL A 169 -16.81 2.70 1.30
C VAL A 169 -16.32 1.84 2.48
N LYS A 170 -15.75 0.66 2.21
CA LYS A 170 -15.23 -0.21 3.28
C LYS A 170 -14.05 0.42 4.01
N ILE A 171 -13.14 1.07 3.29
CA ILE A 171 -11.97 1.74 3.85
C ILE A 171 -12.40 2.95 4.70
N GLU A 172 -13.34 3.77 4.22
CA GLU A 172 -13.92 4.88 4.98
C GLU A 172 -14.53 4.38 6.30
N GLN A 173 -15.35 3.32 6.25
CA GLN A 173 -15.92 2.70 7.45
C GLN A 173 -14.85 2.21 8.43
N PHE A 174 -13.76 1.64 7.93
CA PHE A 174 -12.63 1.23 8.77
C PHE A 174 -11.94 2.42 9.42
N CYS A 175 -11.62 3.46 8.64
CA CYS A 175 -11.00 4.69 9.11
C CYS A 175 -11.86 5.38 10.18
N ASP A 176 -13.18 5.35 10.05
CA ASP A 176 -14.12 5.88 11.04
C ASP A 176 -14.09 5.16 12.40
N THR A 177 -13.68 3.88 12.42
CA THR A 177 -13.53 3.14 13.69
C THR A 177 -12.23 3.44 14.43
N LEU A 178 -11.27 4.13 13.80
CA LEU A 178 -10.00 4.43 14.44
C LEU A 178 -10.18 5.50 15.52
N MET A 179 -9.64 5.21 16.70
CA MET A 179 -9.70 6.12 17.84
C MET A 179 -8.78 7.31 17.58
N ARG A 180 -9.37 8.46 17.29
CA ARG A 180 -8.62 9.67 16.95
C ARG A 180 -8.87 10.76 18.00
N PRO A 181 -7.81 11.42 18.52
CA PRO A 181 -7.98 12.53 19.46
C PRO A 181 -8.62 13.76 18.81
N PHE A 182 -8.60 13.88 17.47
CA PHE A 182 -9.22 14.94 16.69
C PHE A 182 -9.54 14.44 15.28
N PHE A 183 -10.39 15.17 14.57
CA PHE A 183 -10.78 14.83 13.20
C PHE A 183 -10.11 15.80 12.21
N PRO A 184 -9.15 15.32 11.40
CA PRO A 184 -8.56 16.13 10.34
C PRO A 184 -9.48 16.19 9.12
N GLN A 185 -9.62 17.37 8.53
CA GLN A 185 -10.34 17.59 7.28
C GLN A 185 -9.44 18.35 6.30
N TYR A 186 -9.27 17.82 5.10
CA TYR A 186 -8.54 18.51 4.04
C TYR A 186 -9.37 19.64 3.43
N ASP A 187 -8.78 20.83 3.36
CA ASP A 187 -9.33 21.99 2.66
C ASP A 187 -8.65 22.12 1.28
N PRO A 188 -9.36 21.80 0.18
CA PRO A 188 -8.75 21.81 -1.15
C PRO A 188 -8.42 23.22 -1.66
N LEU A 189 -9.03 24.27 -1.11
CA LEU A 189 -8.76 25.65 -1.54
C LEU A 189 -7.44 26.17 -0.98
N THR A 190 -7.17 25.86 0.30
CA THR A 190 -5.94 26.31 0.98
C THR A 190 -4.86 25.24 1.03
N GLN A 191 -5.17 24.01 0.61
CA GLN A 191 -4.32 22.83 0.68
C GLN A 191 -3.83 22.51 2.11
N ASN A 192 -4.60 22.92 3.12
CA ASN A 192 -4.29 22.72 4.53
C ASN A 192 -5.20 21.67 5.17
N ILE A 193 -4.75 21.13 6.30
CA ILE A 193 -5.59 20.30 7.18
C ILE A 193 -6.20 21.18 8.26
N ARG A 194 -7.53 21.20 8.30
CA ARG A 194 -8.31 21.77 9.41
C ARG A 194 -8.54 20.69 10.45
N VAL A 195 -8.48 21.06 11.72
CA VAL A 195 -8.65 20.15 12.85
C VAL A 195 -9.69 20.69 13.81
N THR A 196 -10.43 19.80 14.46
CA THR A 196 -11.50 20.16 15.41
C THR A 196 -11.00 20.73 16.74
N LYS A 197 -9.69 20.68 17.01
CA LYS A 197 -9.05 21.27 18.19
C LYS A 197 -7.63 21.72 17.88
N ALA A 198 -7.06 22.60 18.70
CA ALA A 198 -5.66 23.00 18.56
C ALA A 198 -4.73 21.79 18.72
N VAL A 199 -3.80 21.60 17.78
CA VAL A 199 -2.80 20.52 17.79
C VAL A 199 -1.40 21.11 17.64
N ARG A 200 -0.39 20.40 18.18
CA ARG A 200 1.01 20.68 17.91
C ARG A 200 1.62 19.54 17.12
N ARG A 201 2.37 19.87 16.08
CA ARG A 201 3.12 18.89 15.29
C ARG A 201 4.32 18.41 16.12
N SER A 202 4.50 17.11 16.23
CA SER A 202 5.72 16.53 16.80
C SER A 202 6.94 16.90 15.94
N PRO A 203 8.15 16.97 16.52
CA PRO A 203 9.38 17.11 15.75
C PRO A 203 9.47 16.02 14.67
N ARG A 204 10.00 16.37 13.50
CA ARG A 204 10.26 15.38 12.44
C ARG A 204 11.39 14.46 12.89
N VAL A 205 11.16 13.16 12.89
CA VAL A 205 12.23 12.16 13.06
C VAL A 205 12.90 11.96 11.70
N SER A 206 14.23 11.91 11.67
CA SER A 206 14.95 11.72 10.41
C SER A 206 14.68 10.33 9.85
N THR A 207 14.18 10.26 8.62
CA THR A 207 13.97 8.98 7.93
C THR A 207 15.29 8.23 7.74
N VAL A 208 16.40 8.95 7.58
CA VAL A 208 17.75 8.39 7.46
C VAL A 208 18.18 7.70 8.76
N GLU A 209 17.87 8.29 9.91
CA GLU A 209 18.18 7.70 11.22
C GLU A 209 17.35 6.44 11.47
N LEU A 210 16.06 6.45 11.08
CA LEU A 210 15.20 5.26 11.16
C LEU A 210 15.69 4.13 10.25
N GLN A 211 16.15 4.44 9.04
CA GLN A 211 16.74 3.46 8.13
C GLN A 211 18.05 2.89 8.67
N ALA A 212 18.93 3.76 9.17
CA ALA A 212 20.20 3.35 9.78
C ALA A 212 19.97 2.42 10.98
N ALA A 213 19.00 2.74 11.85
CA ALA A 213 18.62 1.90 12.98
C ALA A 213 18.09 0.53 12.53
N LYS A 214 17.17 0.49 11.55
CA LYS A 214 16.66 -0.79 11.01
C LYS A 214 17.74 -1.64 10.35
N GLN A 215 18.68 -1.03 9.63
CA GLN A 215 19.83 -1.75 9.08
C GLN A 215 20.72 -2.29 10.20
N GLN A 216 20.98 -1.49 11.24
CA GLN A 216 21.77 -1.93 12.39
C GLN A 216 21.11 -3.08 13.16
N ASP A 217 19.79 -3.05 13.34
CA ASP A 217 19.03 -4.14 13.95
C ASP A 217 19.09 -5.44 13.10
N TYR A 218 19.03 -5.32 11.77
CA TYR A 218 19.18 -6.46 10.87
C TYR A 218 20.58 -7.11 10.97
N PHE A 219 21.64 -6.30 10.99
CA PHE A 219 23.02 -6.79 11.07
C PHE A 219 23.48 -7.18 12.48
N SER A 220 22.67 -6.94 13.51
CA SER A 220 22.94 -7.38 14.89
C SER A 220 22.19 -8.63 15.30
N GLN A 221 21.36 -9.18 14.39
CA GLN A 221 20.66 -10.46 14.54
C GLN A 221 21.42 -11.65 13.90
N GLU A 222 22.63 -11.41 13.36
CA GLU A 222 23.63 -12.44 13.01
C GLU A 222 24.61 -12.70 14.16
#